data_AF-A0A0K0K324-F1
#
_entry.id   AF-A0A0K0K324-F1
#
_cell.length_a   1.000
_cell.length_b   1.000
_cell.length_c   1.000
_cell.angle_alpha   90.00
_cell.angle_beta   90.00
_cell.angle_gamma   90.00
#
_symmetry.space_group_name_H-M   'P 1'
#
loop_
_entity.id
_entity.type
_entity.pdbx_description
1 polymer ?
#
loop_
_entity_poly.entity_id
_entity_poly.type
_entity_poly.pdbx_seq_one_letter_code
_entity_poly.pdbx_strand_id
1 'polypeptide(L)'
;MCSISFINLISISLTNFFLSLYFLLNNMVYFIEWEVVSLNSMSIVMTFLFDWMSLLFMSFVLMIASLVIFYSKEYMSSDENINRFIMLVLMFVLS
;
A
#
# COMPACT_ATOMS: atom_id res chain seq x y z
N MET A 1 -2.80 -17.58 -7.14
CA MET A 1 -2.77 -16.41 -6.23
C MET A 1 -1.51 -15.58 -6.42
N CYS A 2 -0.30 -16.16 -6.27
CA CYS A 2 0.96 -15.39 -6.28
C CYS A 2 1.18 -14.48 -7.50
N SER A 3 0.94 -14.98 -8.72
CA SER A 3 1.13 -14.18 -9.94
C SER A 3 0.12 -13.04 -10.07
N ILE A 4 -1.13 -13.28 -9.64
CA ILE A 4 -2.19 -12.28 -9.66
C ILE A 4 -1.88 -11.19 -8.63
N SER A 5 -1.53 -11.56 -7.40
CA SER A 5 -1.14 -10.60 -6.36
C SER A 5 0.11 -9.82 -6.75
N PHE A 6 1.07 -10.45 -7.43
CA PHE A 6 2.26 -9.76 -7.96
C PHE A 6 1.89 -8.68 -8.99
N ILE A 7 1.09 -9.02 -10.00
CA ILE A 7 0.67 -8.09 -11.06
C ILE A 7 -0.15 -6.93 -10.48
N ASN A 8 -1.01 -7.21 -9.49
CA ASN A 8 -1.80 -6.16 -8.84
C ASN A 8 -0.91 -5.21 -8.02
N LEU A 9 0.02 -5.74 -7.21
CA LEU A 9 0.89 -4.88 -6.39
C LEU A 9 1.85 -4.05 -7.23
N ILE A 10 2.43 -4.61 -8.30
CA ILE A 10 3.37 -3.88 -9.16
C ILE A 10 2.66 -2.77 -9.96
N SER A 11 1.42 -3.01 -10.40
CA SER A 11 0.65 -1.98 -11.10
C SER A 11 0.29 -0.83 -10.16
N ILE A 12 -0.12 -1.11 -8.92
CA ILE A 12 -0.41 -0.08 -7.90
C ILE A 12 0.87 0.67 -7.49
N SER A 13 2.02 0.00 -7.36
CA SER A 13 3.27 0.68 -7.02
C SER A 13 3.69 1.67 -8.11
N LEU A 14 3.55 1.29 -9.39
CA LEU A 14 3.88 2.16 -10.51
C LEU A 14 2.94 3.36 -10.59
N THR A 15 1.62 3.17 -10.38
CA THR A 15 0.68 4.29 -10.36
C THR A 15 0.98 5.26 -9.23
N ASN A 16 1.31 4.77 -8.03
CA ASN A 16 1.68 5.62 -6.89
C ASN A 16 2.98 6.37 -7.12
N PHE A 17 3.95 5.75 -7.80
CA PHE A 17 5.19 6.43 -8.17
C PHE A 17 4.92 7.61 -9.12
N PHE A 18 4.16 7.41 -10.20
CA PHE A 18 3.81 8.52 -11.10
C PHE A 18 2.97 9.60 -10.42
N LEU A 19 2.04 9.20 -9.55
CA LEU A 19 1.24 10.15 -8.76
C LEU A 19 2.15 10.99 -7.84
N SER A 20 3.12 10.36 -7.18
CA SER A 20 4.05 11.08 -6.30
C SER A 20 4.88 12.13 -7.03
N LEU A 21 5.31 11.83 -8.26
CA LEU A 21 6.02 12.78 -9.12
C LEU A 21 5.11 13.94 -9.54
N TYR A 22 3.85 13.66 -9.85
CA TYR A 22 2.86 14.69 -10.18
C TYR A 22 2.62 15.64 -8.99
N PHE A 23 2.50 15.11 -7.77
CA PHE A 23 2.35 15.91 -6.56
C PHE A 23 3.59 16.77 -6.28
N LEU A 24 4.78 16.22 -6.52
CA LEU A 24 6.04 16.95 -6.38
C LEU A 24 6.13 18.12 -7.36
N LEU A 25 5.82 17.90 -8.64
CA LEU A 25 5.92 18.93 -9.68
C LEU A 25 4.94 20.10 -9.44
N ASN A 26 3.75 19.80 -8.94
CA ASN A 26 2.72 20.80 -8.70
C ASN A 26 2.70 21.34 -7.26
N ASN A 27 3.60 20.86 -6.39
CA ASN A 27 3.60 21.15 -4.94
C ASN A 27 2.21 20.97 -4.29
N MET A 28 1.50 19.92 -4.70
CA MET A 28 0.15 19.62 -4.19
C MET A 28 0.24 18.80 -2.92
N VAL A 29 -0.68 19.07 -2.00
CA VAL A 29 -0.88 18.35 -0.73
C VAL A 29 -2.38 18.25 -0.51
N TYR A 30 -2.92 17.05 -0.31
CA TYR A 30 -4.34 16.86 0.03
C TYR A 30 -4.50 16.39 1.48
N PHE A 31 -5.38 17.08 2.19
CA PHE A 31 -5.86 16.70 3.51
C PHE A 31 -7.32 16.26 3.41
N ILE A 32 -7.59 15.03 3.86
CA ILE A 32 -8.96 14.52 4.00
C ILE A 32 -9.20 14.28 5.49
N GLU A 33 -10.09 15.07 6.06
CA GLU A 33 -10.53 14.92 7.45
C GLU A 33 -11.87 14.19 7.46
N TRP A 34 -11.93 13.06 8.17
CA TRP A 34 -13.17 12.33 8.40
C TRP A 34 -13.48 12.27 9.89
N GLU A 35 -14.55 12.95 10.30
CA GLU A 35 -15.06 12.84 11.66
C GLU A 35 -15.73 11.48 11.85
N VAL A 36 -15.13 10.63 12.69
CA VAL A 36 -15.58 9.25 12.92
C VAL A 36 -16.69 9.22 13.97
N VAL A 37 -16.48 9.91 15.11
CA VAL A 37 -17.45 9.98 16.21
C VAL A 37 -17.36 11.33 16.91
N SER A 38 -18.50 11.96 17.17
CA SER A 38 -18.63 13.07 18.11
C SER A 38 -19.24 12.59 19.44
N LEU A 39 -18.48 12.72 20.52
CA LEU A 39 -18.91 12.44 21.90
C LEU A 39 -18.97 13.75 22.68
N ASN A 40 -20.18 14.29 22.85
CA ASN A 40 -20.49 15.53 23.58
C ASN A 40 -19.61 16.75 23.21
N SER A 41 -18.37 16.80 23.71
CA SER A 41 -17.40 17.87 23.47
C SER A 41 -16.12 17.42 22.73
N MET A 42 -15.95 16.12 22.48
CA MET A 42 -14.77 15.55 21.83
C MET A 42 -15.17 14.88 20.52
N SER A 43 -14.60 15.33 19.41
CA SER A 43 -14.69 14.65 18.13
C SER A 43 -13.41 13.86 17.84
N ILE A 44 -13.57 12.60 17.43
CA ILE A 44 -12.47 11.75 16.94
C ILE A 44 -12.45 11.90 15.42
N VAL A 45 -11.40 12.53 14.89
CA VAL A 45 -11.22 12.76 13.46
C VAL A 45 -10.08 11.90 12.96
N MET A 46 -10.33 11.11 11.91
CA MET A 46 -9.30 10.41 11.15
C MET A 46 -8.84 11.33 10.02
N THR A 47 -7.54 11.60 9.95
CA THR A 47 -6.96 12.45 8.92
C THR A 47 -6.10 11.62 7.97
N PHE A 48 -6.38 11.71 6.66
CA PHE A 48 -5.53 11.16 5.61
C PHE A 48 -4.76 12.30 4.95
N LEU A 49 -3.44 12.14 4.90
CA LEU A 49 -2.51 13.10 4.30
C LEU A 49 -1.88 12.47 3.05
N PHE A 50 -2.22 13.03 1.90
CA PHE A 50 -1.66 12.64 0.61
C PHE A 50 -0.64 13.68 0.14
N ASP A 51 0.63 13.35 0.34
CA ASP A 51 1.78 14.16 -0.05
C ASP A 51 2.67 13.36 -0.99
N TRP A 52 3.54 14.06 -1.73
CA TRP A 52 4.58 13.43 -2.55
C TRP A 52 5.46 12.48 -1.73
N MET A 53 5.75 12.82 -0.46
CA MET A 53 6.54 11.98 0.45
C MET A 53 5.82 10.67 0.80
N SER A 54 4.54 10.73 1.19
CA SER A 54 3.79 9.54 1.58
C SER A 54 3.52 8.62 0.38
N LEU A 55 3.23 9.19 -0.79
CA LEU A 55 3.03 8.44 -2.03
C LEU A 55 4.32 7.78 -2.53
N LEU A 56 5.47 8.46 -2.48
CA LEU A 56 6.77 7.87 -2.82
C LEU A 56 7.10 6.69 -1.90
N PHE A 57 6.96 6.87 -0.59
CA PHE A 57 7.23 5.81 0.37
C PHE A 57 6.37 4.57 0.09
N MET A 58 5.07 4.76 -0.13
CA MET A 58 4.15 3.66 -0.42
C MET A 58 4.50 2.93 -1.72
N SER A 59 4.98 3.66 -2.74
CA SER A 59 5.41 3.04 -4.01
C SER A 59 6.57 2.05 -3.82
N PHE A 60 7.56 2.38 -2.98
CA PHE A 60 8.69 1.49 -2.72
C PHE A 60 8.30 0.29 -1.86
N VAL A 61 7.47 0.48 -0.84
CA VAL A 61 6.98 -0.64 0.01
C VAL A 61 6.20 -1.65 -0.83
N LEU A 62 5.30 -1.18 -1.69
CA LEU A 62 4.53 -2.04 -2.61
C LEU A 62 5.42 -2.75 -3.62
N MET A 63 6.43 -2.07 -4.15
CA MET A 63 7.38 -2.66 -5.09
C MET A 63 8.19 -3.79 -4.43
N ILE A 64 8.70 -3.58 -3.22
CA ILE A 64 9.42 -4.61 -2.46
C ILE A 64 8.48 -5.79 -2.16
N ALA A 65 7.25 -5.54 -1.71
CA ALA A 65 6.27 -6.58 -1.42
C ALA A 65 5.94 -7.44 -2.65
N SER A 66 5.83 -6.82 -3.83
CA SER A 66 5.60 -7.55 -5.09
C SER A 66 6.76 -8.53 -5.38
N LEU A 67 8.01 -8.10 -5.19
CA LEU A 67 9.20 -8.94 -5.41
C LEU A 67 9.27 -10.10 -4.40
N VAL A 68 8.92 -9.86 -3.14
CA VAL A 68 8.85 -10.90 -2.11
C VAL A 68 7.82 -11.98 -2.50
N ILE A 69 6.65 -11.57 -3.00
CA ILE A 69 5.61 -12.51 -3.45
C ILE A 69 6.07 -13.27 -4.70
N PHE A 70 6.74 -12.61 -5.64
CA PHE A 70 7.29 -13.28 -6.82
C PHE A 70 8.32 -14.34 -6.43
N TYR A 71 9.25 -14.00 -5.54
CA TYR A 71 10.26 -14.91 -5.02
C TYR A 71 9.65 -16.09 -4.25
N SER A 72 8.60 -15.83 -3.44
CA SER A 72 7.93 -16.87 -2.66
C SER A 72 7.31 -17.98 -3.52
N LYS A 73 6.96 -17.68 -4.78
CA LYS A 73 6.37 -18.66 -5.69
C LYS A 73 7.31 -19.84 -5.98
N GLU A 74 8.60 -19.56 -6.17
CA GLU A 74 9.60 -20.60 -6.42
C GLU A 74 10.12 -21.18 -5.11
N TYR A 75 10.37 -20.32 -4.11
CA TYR A 75 10.94 -20.72 -2.83
C TYR A 75 10.02 -21.64 -2.00
N MET A 76 8.71 -21.39 -1.99
CA MET A 76 7.71 -22.18 -1.26
C MET A 76 6.82 -23.01 -2.18
N SER A 77 7.32 -23.36 -3.37
CA SER A 77 6.54 -24.08 -4.38
C SER A 77 6.03 -25.46 -3.92
N SER A 78 6.73 -26.11 -2.98
CA SER A 78 6.36 -27.40 -2.39
C SER A 78 5.45 -27.31 -1.16
N ASP A 79 5.20 -26.11 -0.64
CA ASP A 79 4.50 -25.92 0.63
C ASP A 79 3.02 -25.55 0.43
N GLU A 80 2.12 -26.31 1.05
CA GLU A 80 0.67 -26.06 0.95
C GLU A 80 0.23 -24.74 1.61
N ASN A 81 1.04 -24.20 2.51
CA ASN A 81 0.75 -22.97 3.26
C ASN A 81 1.09 -21.67 2.50
N ILE A 82 1.50 -21.74 1.23
CA ILE A 82 1.89 -20.56 0.44
C ILE A 82 0.79 -19.50 0.36
N ASN A 83 -0.48 -19.90 0.27
CA ASN A 83 -1.61 -18.97 0.23
C ASN A 83 -1.76 -18.20 1.56
N ARG A 84 -1.48 -18.83 2.70
CA ARG A 84 -1.53 -18.19 4.01
C ARG A 84 -0.41 -17.17 4.16
N PHE A 85 0.79 -17.49 3.69
CA PHE A 85 1.92 -16.56 3.67
C PHE A 85 1.59 -15.30 2.86
N ILE A 86 1.01 -15.45 1.67
CA ILE A 86 0.63 -14.32 0.81
C ILE A 86 -0.41 -13.43 1.51
N MET A 87 -1.40 -14.01 2.19
CA MET A 87 -2.38 -13.22 2.95
C MET A 87 -1.73 -12.39 4.06
N LEU A 88 -0.76 -12.96 4.79
CA LEU A 88 -0.04 -12.22 5.83
C LEU A 88 0.77 -11.06 5.25
N VAL A 89 1.43 -11.26 4.10
CA VAL A 89 2.16 -10.19 3.40
C VAL A 89 1.19 -9.08 2.96
N LEU A 90 0.02 -9.44 2.42
CA LEU A 90 -0.98 -8.44 2.02
C LEU A 90 -1.55 -7.66 3.20
N MET A 91 -1.77 -8.29 4.35
CA MET A 91 -2.20 -7.60 5.57
C MET A 91 -1.12 -6.63 6.09
N PHE A 92 0.15 -7.02 6.04
CA PHE A 92 1.27 -6.16 6.42
C PHE A 92 1.43 -4.93 5.51
N VAL A 93 1.10 -5.07 4.23
CA VAL A 93 1.14 -3.93 3.28
C VAL A 93 -0.01 -2.95 3.49
N LEU A 94 -1.15 -3.41 4.01
CA LEU A 94 -2.33 -2.57 4.23
C LEU A 94 -2.32 -1.81 5.58
N SER A 95 -1.50 -2.26 6.54
CA SER A 95 -1.35 -1.61 7.85
C SER A 95 -0.46 -0.37 7.78
#